data_AF-A0A6S6ZRZ3-F1
#
_entry.id   AF-A0A6S6ZRZ3-F1
#
_cell.length_a   1.000
_cell.length_b   1.000
_cell.length_c   1.000
_cell.angle_alpha   90.00
_cell.angle_beta   90.00
_cell.angle_gamma   90.00
#
_symmetry.space_group_name_H-M   'P 1'
#
loop_
_entity.id
_entity.type
_entity.pdbx_description
1 polymer ?
#
loop_
_entity_poly.entity_id
_entity_poly.type
_entity_poly.pdbx_seq_one_letter_code
_entity_poly.pdbx_strand_id
1 'polypeptide(L)'
;MILRASWFLSCLLLAGVAHAGSAPAEISCISESGKVALKGVIPSPSSEDLNVKLSYFDADLTFSSDTTASSYVVSDFPQSVFTLLVPTQGIALTLYALPSSVAVEKTSDHDLAGTFQAKLTAPRPRSAAGAQTNTPLKATLNCDYRYSL
;
A
#
# COMPACT_ATOMS: atom_id res chain seq x y z
N MET A 1 31.32 -43.62 50.46
CA MET A 1 31.85 -43.16 49.16
C MET A 1 30.69 -43.19 48.17
N ILE A 2 30.37 -42.03 47.56
CA ILE A 2 29.71 -41.82 46.24
C ILE A 2 28.24 -42.34 46.14
N LEU A 3 27.20 -41.69 45.59
CA LEU A 3 26.97 -40.57 44.66
C LEU A 3 25.76 -39.73 45.14
N ARG A 4 25.85 -38.40 45.03
CA ARG A 4 24.68 -37.51 44.85
C ARG A 4 24.97 -36.60 43.66
N ALA A 5 24.38 -36.92 42.51
CA ALA A 5 24.35 -36.12 41.29
C ALA A 5 23.29 -36.79 40.40
N SER A 6 22.34 -36.14 39.74
CA SER A 6 22.26 -34.77 39.24
C SER A 6 20.78 -34.42 39.09
N TRP A 7 20.35 -33.27 39.60
CA TRP A 7 19.00 -32.75 39.35
C TRP A 7 18.98 -32.13 37.95
N PHE A 8 18.18 -32.72 37.06
CA PHE A 8 17.93 -32.25 35.69
C PHE A 8 17.45 -30.79 35.68
N LEU A 9 18.29 -29.88 35.18
CA LEU A 9 17.87 -28.55 34.74
C LEU A 9 17.59 -28.59 33.23
N SER A 10 16.40 -29.04 32.86
CA SER A 10 15.88 -28.91 31.48
C SER A 10 15.27 -27.52 31.30
N CYS A 11 16.09 -26.51 31.01
CA CYS A 11 15.61 -25.27 30.43
C CYS A 11 15.24 -25.52 28.98
N LEU A 12 13.98 -25.90 28.73
CA LEU A 12 13.34 -25.78 27.42
C LEU A 12 13.35 -24.29 27.05
N LEU A 13 14.37 -23.87 26.32
CA LEU A 13 14.36 -22.62 25.57
C LEU A 13 13.27 -22.77 24.50
N LEU A 14 12.07 -22.28 24.79
CA LEU A 14 11.12 -21.92 23.74
C LEU A 14 11.78 -20.78 22.94
N ALA A 15 12.58 -21.15 21.95
CA ALA A 15 12.92 -20.28 20.84
C ALA A 15 11.64 -20.10 20.00
N GLY A 16 10.69 -19.35 20.55
CA GLY A 16 9.60 -18.79 19.77
C GLY A 16 10.25 -17.85 18.78
N VAL A 17 10.32 -18.27 17.52
CA VAL A 17 10.54 -17.36 16.40
C VAL A 17 9.33 -16.40 16.39
N ALA A 18 9.47 -15.28 17.09
CA ALA A 18 8.60 -14.14 16.89
C ALA A 18 8.88 -13.69 15.44
N HIS A 19 8.06 -14.17 14.51
CA HIS A 19 7.94 -13.54 13.21
C HIS A 19 7.39 -12.15 13.51
N ALA A 20 8.28 -11.17 13.59
CA ALA A 20 7.90 -9.76 13.61
C ALA A 20 7.02 -9.57 12.37
N GLY A 21 5.72 -9.38 12.58
CA GLY A 21 4.78 -9.18 11.50
C GLY A 21 5.17 -7.91 10.77
N SER A 22 5.60 -8.04 9.52
CA SER A 22 6.02 -6.90 8.71
C SER A 22 4.85 -5.93 8.53
N ALA A 23 5.17 -4.64 8.45
CA ALA A 23 4.19 -3.57 8.38
C ALA A 23 3.49 -3.52 7.01
N PRO A 24 2.25 -3.00 6.92
CA PRO A 24 1.61 -2.73 5.64
C PRO A 24 2.45 -1.76 4.80
N ALA A 25 2.31 -1.83 3.46
CA ALA A 25 2.98 -0.88 2.59
C ALA A 25 2.23 0.45 2.55
N GLU A 26 2.95 1.55 2.54
CA GLU A 26 2.39 2.90 2.43
C GLU A 26 2.57 3.44 1.02
N ILE A 27 1.56 4.18 0.56
CA ILE A 27 1.60 4.91 -0.70
C ILE A 27 1.15 6.36 -0.49
N SER A 28 1.87 7.29 -1.10
CA SER A 28 1.50 8.70 -1.15
C SER A 28 1.71 9.24 -2.56
N CYS A 29 0.62 9.51 -3.25
CA CYS A 29 0.59 10.03 -4.60
C CYS A 29 -0.02 11.42 -4.65
N ILE A 30 0.54 12.32 -5.46
CA ILE A 30 0.00 13.65 -5.70
C ILE A 30 0.17 14.08 -7.17
N SER A 31 -0.87 14.69 -7.74
CA SER A 31 -0.77 15.30 -9.08
C SER A 31 0.13 16.53 -9.05
N GLU A 32 0.74 16.88 -10.17
CA GLU A 32 1.55 18.10 -10.30
C GLU A 32 0.78 19.37 -9.86
N SER A 33 -0.52 19.43 -10.14
CA SER A 33 -1.38 20.54 -9.73
C SER A 33 -1.71 20.58 -8.24
N GLY A 34 -1.37 19.55 -7.47
CA GLY A 34 -1.78 19.36 -6.07
C GLY A 34 -3.27 19.05 -5.86
N LYS A 35 -4.10 19.07 -6.90
CA LYS A 35 -5.57 18.95 -6.80
C LYS A 35 -6.07 17.53 -6.60
N VAL A 36 -5.29 16.52 -7.01
CA VAL A 36 -5.59 15.11 -6.84
C VAL A 36 -4.50 14.48 -5.98
N ALA A 37 -4.89 13.76 -4.94
CA ALA A 37 -3.98 12.97 -4.12
C ALA A 37 -4.58 11.61 -3.79
N LEU A 38 -3.74 10.57 -3.73
CA LEU A 38 -4.11 9.26 -3.23
C LEU A 38 -3.12 8.86 -2.15
N LYS A 39 -3.59 8.61 -0.92
CA LYS A 39 -2.72 8.28 0.21
C LYS A 39 -3.28 7.16 1.04
N GLY A 40 -2.42 6.33 1.62
CA GLY A 40 -2.82 5.36 2.62
C GLY A 40 -1.97 4.11 2.62
N VAL A 41 -2.54 3.03 3.15
CA VAL A 41 -1.90 1.72 3.22
C VAL A 41 -2.48 0.79 2.15
N ILE A 42 -1.63 -0.03 1.59
CA ILE A 42 -1.97 -1.02 0.57
C ILE A 42 -1.45 -2.41 0.96
N PRO A 43 -2.09 -3.48 0.46
CA PRO A 43 -1.63 -4.84 0.69
C PRO A 43 -0.16 -5.03 0.32
N SER A 44 0.51 -5.85 1.11
CA SER A 44 1.90 -6.26 0.94
C SER A 44 2.01 -7.77 1.17
N PRO A 45 3.15 -8.43 0.89
CA PRO A 45 3.33 -9.86 1.17
C PRO A 45 3.04 -10.27 2.63
N SER A 46 3.09 -9.32 3.58
CA SER A 46 2.92 -9.59 5.01
C SER A 46 1.63 -9.02 5.61
N SER A 47 0.83 -8.27 4.85
CA SER A 47 -0.43 -7.68 5.33
C SER A 47 -1.45 -7.55 4.19
N GLU A 48 -2.69 -7.92 4.47
CA GLU A 48 -3.84 -7.76 3.57
C GLU A 48 -4.56 -6.42 3.76
N ASP A 49 -4.01 -5.53 4.59
CA ASP A 49 -4.64 -4.26 4.91
C ASP A 49 -4.67 -3.33 3.70
N LEU A 50 -5.87 -2.85 3.38
CA LEU A 50 -6.11 -1.79 2.42
C LEU A 50 -6.89 -0.69 3.13
N ASN A 51 -6.33 0.51 3.11
CA ASN A 51 -7.04 1.73 3.46
C ASN A 51 -6.41 2.89 2.70
N VAL A 52 -7.04 3.27 1.60
CA VAL A 52 -6.57 4.37 0.74
C VAL A 52 -7.64 5.46 0.65
N LYS A 53 -7.19 6.71 0.70
CA LYS A 53 -8.01 7.91 0.55
C LYS A 53 -7.64 8.64 -0.73
N LEU A 54 -8.62 8.81 -1.61
CA LEU A 54 -8.56 9.62 -2.81
C LEU A 54 -9.16 11.00 -2.53
N SER A 55 -8.34 12.04 -2.62
CA SER A 55 -8.74 13.44 -2.48
C SER A 55 -8.80 14.12 -3.84
N TYR A 56 -9.85 14.91 -4.06
CA TYR A 56 -9.99 15.79 -5.22
C TYR A 56 -10.63 17.11 -4.80
N PHE A 57 -9.86 18.20 -4.85
CA PHE A 57 -10.23 19.51 -4.29
C PHE A 57 -10.61 19.40 -2.80
N ASP A 58 -11.87 19.65 -2.45
CA ASP A 58 -12.44 19.66 -1.09
C ASP A 58 -13.17 18.36 -0.74
N ALA A 59 -13.13 17.34 -1.61
CA ALA A 59 -13.82 16.08 -1.42
C ALA A 59 -12.87 14.88 -1.34
N ASP A 60 -13.27 13.92 -0.51
CA ASP A 60 -12.54 12.68 -0.26
C ASP A 60 -13.41 11.45 -0.57
N LEU A 61 -12.76 10.37 -1.01
CA LEU A 61 -13.30 9.02 -1.05
C LEU A 61 -12.33 8.07 -0.36
N THR A 62 -12.84 7.25 0.54
CA THR A 62 -12.05 6.24 1.25
C THR A 62 -12.42 4.85 0.73
N PHE A 63 -11.41 4.02 0.53
CA PHE A 63 -11.54 2.63 0.13
C PHE A 63 -10.82 1.77 1.18
N SER A 64 -11.53 0.81 1.77
CA SER A 64 -11.00 -0.06 2.82
C SER A 64 -11.24 -1.54 2.55
N SER A 65 -10.46 -2.43 3.17
CA SER A 65 -10.64 -3.89 3.04
C SER A 65 -12.07 -4.35 3.35
N ASP A 66 -12.74 -3.73 4.34
CA ASP A 66 -14.13 -4.06 4.72
C ASP A 66 -15.16 -3.76 3.61
N THR A 67 -14.84 -2.83 2.71
CA THR A 67 -15.75 -2.32 1.69
C THR A 67 -15.42 -2.82 0.28
N THR A 68 -14.27 -3.49 0.11
CA THR A 68 -13.69 -3.78 -1.20
C THR A 68 -13.17 -5.21 -1.31
N ALA A 69 -14.10 -6.16 -1.27
CA ALA A 69 -13.80 -7.56 -1.61
C ALA A 69 -13.14 -7.62 -3.00
N SER A 70 -12.02 -8.35 -3.11
CA SER A 70 -11.24 -8.52 -4.36
C SER A 70 -10.38 -7.33 -4.79
N SER A 71 -10.03 -6.42 -3.89
CA SER A 71 -8.92 -5.49 -4.12
C SER A 71 -7.59 -6.25 -4.19
N TYR A 72 -6.66 -5.76 -5.03
CA TYR A 72 -5.33 -6.35 -5.13
C TYR A 72 -4.27 -5.32 -5.51
N VAL A 73 -3.03 -5.66 -5.15
CA VAL A 73 -1.81 -4.96 -5.53
C VAL A 73 -0.91 -5.96 -6.24
N VAL A 74 -0.39 -5.56 -7.40
CA VAL A 74 0.70 -6.24 -8.08
C VAL A 74 1.89 -5.31 -8.04
N SER A 75 2.97 -5.70 -7.37
CA SER A 75 4.24 -4.97 -7.31
C SER A 75 5.40 -5.90 -7.69
N ASP A 76 6.11 -5.54 -8.75
CA ASP A 76 7.36 -6.15 -9.18
C ASP A 76 8.28 -5.04 -9.69
N PHE A 77 8.90 -4.34 -8.75
CA PHE A 77 9.76 -3.19 -9.03
C PHE A 77 11.01 -3.53 -9.85
N PRO A 78 11.67 -4.70 -9.71
CA PRO A 78 12.71 -5.13 -10.63
C PRO A 78 12.27 -5.18 -12.10
N GLN A 79 10.98 -5.44 -12.36
CA GLN A 79 10.37 -5.37 -13.70
C GLN A 79 9.64 -4.04 -13.97
N SER A 80 9.80 -3.05 -13.10
CA SER A 80 9.11 -1.74 -13.16
C SER A 80 7.57 -1.85 -13.21
N VAL A 81 7.01 -2.85 -12.55
CA VAL A 81 5.56 -3.09 -12.47
C VAL A 81 5.01 -2.63 -11.12
N PHE A 82 3.98 -1.80 -11.17
CA PHE A 82 3.11 -1.53 -10.03
C PHE A 82 1.68 -1.32 -10.52
N THR A 83 0.72 -1.99 -9.91
CA THR A 83 -0.72 -1.80 -10.15
C THR A 83 -1.50 -2.00 -8.86
N LEU A 84 -2.34 -1.03 -8.52
CA LEU A 84 -3.36 -1.13 -7.48
C LEU A 84 -4.73 -1.11 -8.16
N LEU A 85 -5.56 -2.11 -7.85
CA LEU A 85 -6.95 -2.16 -8.27
C LEU A 85 -7.84 -2.31 -7.03
N VAL A 86 -8.80 -1.39 -6.91
CA VAL A 86 -9.83 -1.45 -5.87
C VAL A 86 -11.20 -1.40 -6.53
N PRO A 87 -11.91 -2.54 -6.59
CA PRO A 87 -13.25 -2.59 -7.16
C PRO A 87 -14.23 -1.73 -6.38
N THR A 88 -15.05 -0.95 -7.09
CA THR A 88 -16.21 -0.24 -6.54
C THR A 88 -17.36 -0.26 -7.55
N GLN A 89 -18.59 -0.02 -7.09
CA GLN A 89 -19.75 0.01 -7.99
C GLN A 89 -19.57 1.09 -9.07
N GLY A 90 -19.63 0.68 -10.34
CA GLY A 90 -19.45 1.56 -11.49
C GLY A 90 -18.00 1.62 -11.98
N ILE A 91 -17.19 2.49 -11.40
CA ILE A 91 -15.80 2.72 -11.81
C ILE A 91 -14.88 2.19 -10.72
N ALA A 92 -13.95 1.29 -11.03
CA ALA A 92 -12.92 0.87 -10.08
C ALA A 92 -11.88 1.98 -9.89
N LEU A 93 -11.27 2.05 -8.71
CA LEU A 93 -10.01 2.76 -8.55
C LEU A 93 -8.90 1.90 -9.13
N THR A 94 -8.15 2.49 -10.05
CA THR A 94 -7.02 1.87 -10.72
C THR A 94 -5.85 2.85 -10.69
N LEU A 95 -4.71 2.37 -10.23
CA LEU A 95 -3.46 3.12 -10.24
C LEU A 95 -2.38 2.22 -10.83
N TYR A 96 -1.83 2.62 -11.98
CA TYR A 96 -0.73 1.87 -12.62
C TYR A 96 0.49 2.76 -12.78
N ALA A 97 1.67 2.23 -12.46
CA ALA A 97 2.92 2.96 -12.66
C ALA A 97 3.29 3.02 -14.14
N LEU A 98 3.93 4.12 -14.53
CA LEU A 98 4.62 4.25 -15.80
C LEU A 98 6.00 3.58 -15.67
N PRO A 99 6.27 2.46 -16.37
CA PRO A 99 7.48 1.67 -16.12
C PRO A 99 8.77 2.48 -16.23
N SER A 100 8.86 3.40 -17.18
CA SER A 100 10.04 4.25 -17.41
C SER A 100 10.33 5.24 -16.28
N SER A 101 9.44 5.39 -15.30
CA SER A 101 9.59 6.32 -14.17
C SER A 101 9.87 5.63 -12.84
N VAL A 102 9.88 4.30 -12.82
CA VAL A 102 10.03 3.54 -11.58
C VAL A 102 11.49 3.57 -11.12
N ALA A 103 11.71 4.12 -9.93
CA ALA A 103 13.00 4.10 -9.24
C ALA A 103 12.77 3.56 -7.83
N VAL A 104 13.29 2.36 -7.53
CA VAL A 104 13.14 1.71 -6.22
C VAL A 104 14.49 1.29 -5.68
N GLU A 105 14.71 1.60 -4.41
CA GLU A 105 15.92 1.27 -3.67
C GLU A 105 15.57 0.38 -2.49
N LYS A 106 16.40 -0.64 -2.25
CA LYS A 106 16.42 -1.37 -0.98
C LYS A 106 17.28 -0.58 -0.01
N THR A 107 16.74 -0.22 1.14
CA THR A 107 17.49 0.46 2.20
C THR A 107 18.23 -0.56 3.06
N SER A 108 19.11 -0.07 3.94
CA SER A 108 19.94 -0.86 4.86
C SER A 108 19.17 -1.78 5.79
N ASP A 109 17.88 -1.49 6.04
CA ASP A 109 17.05 -2.16 7.04
C ASP A 109 16.01 -3.11 6.40
N HIS A 110 16.26 -3.54 5.17
CA HIS A 110 15.30 -4.30 4.34
C HIS A 110 14.03 -3.52 3.95
N ASP A 111 13.96 -2.21 4.18
CA ASP A 111 12.87 -1.42 3.63
C ASP A 111 13.00 -1.28 2.11
N LEU A 112 11.85 -1.25 1.43
CA LEU A 112 11.73 -0.82 0.06
C LEU A 112 11.19 0.61 0.05
N ALA A 113 11.96 1.53 -0.54
CA ALA A 113 11.51 2.88 -0.82
C ALA A 113 11.53 3.10 -2.33
N GLY A 114 10.44 3.63 -2.88
CA GLY A 114 10.29 3.78 -4.32
C GLY A 114 9.59 5.07 -4.70
N THR A 115 9.95 5.60 -5.86
CA THR A 115 9.25 6.68 -6.52
C THR A 115 8.84 6.25 -7.92
N PHE A 116 7.66 6.67 -8.36
CA PHE A 116 7.19 6.45 -9.72
C PHE A 116 6.09 7.43 -10.09
N GLN A 117 5.94 7.69 -11.39
CA GLN A 117 4.74 8.29 -11.92
C GLN A 117 3.68 7.22 -12.14
N ALA A 118 2.44 7.53 -11.83
CA ALA A 118 1.32 6.63 -12.03
C ALA A 118 0.14 7.33 -12.69
N LYS A 119 -0.66 6.55 -13.39
CA LYS A 119 -1.91 6.99 -14.00
C LYS A 119 -3.05 6.47 -13.14
N LEU A 120 -3.89 7.39 -12.69
CA LEU A 120 -5.08 7.14 -11.91
C LEU A 120 -6.30 7.13 -12.84
N THR A 121 -7.18 6.14 -12.66
CA THR A 121 -8.61 6.25 -12.99
C THR A 121 -9.41 5.81 -11.78
N ALA A 122 -10.37 6.62 -11.34
CA ALA A 122 -11.17 6.33 -10.15
C ALA A 122 -12.56 7.00 -10.19
N PRO A 123 -13.51 6.60 -9.32
CA PRO A 123 -14.67 7.43 -9.02
C PRO A 123 -14.23 8.84 -8.63
N ARG A 124 -14.97 9.86 -9.09
CA ARG A 124 -14.69 11.23 -8.71
C ARG A 124 -15.24 11.51 -7.30
N PRO A 125 -14.40 11.95 -6.34
CA PRO A 125 -14.90 12.48 -5.07
C PRO A 125 -15.87 13.62 -5.32
N ARG A 126 -17.04 13.56 -4.68
CA ARG A 126 -18.11 14.54 -4.89
C ARG A 126 -17.92 15.72 -3.95
N SER A 127 -17.54 16.86 -4.53
CA SER A 127 -17.53 18.15 -3.84
C SER A 127 -18.95 18.62 -3.52
N ALA A 128 -19.12 19.24 -2.34
CA ALA A 128 -20.37 19.93 -2.00
C ALA A 128 -20.55 21.22 -2.81
N ALA A 129 -19.47 21.77 -3.38
CA ALA A 129 -19.43 23.04 -4.09
C ALA A 129 -19.12 22.85 -5.58
N GLY A 130 -20.13 22.54 -6.40
CA GLY A 130 -19.99 22.60 -7.86
C GLY A 130 -20.88 21.65 -8.66
N ALA A 131 -20.99 21.90 -9.96
CA ALA A 131 -21.68 21.03 -10.91
C ALA A 131 -20.96 19.67 -11.00
N GLN A 132 -21.66 18.59 -10.64
CA GLN A 132 -21.11 17.24 -10.62
C GLN A 132 -21.30 16.57 -11.98
N THR A 133 -20.24 16.00 -12.53
CA THR A 133 -20.31 15.14 -13.72
C THR A 133 -19.97 13.71 -13.33
N ASN A 134 -20.68 12.73 -13.92
CA ASN A 134 -20.43 11.30 -13.68
C ASN A 134 -19.18 10.77 -14.41
N THR A 135 -18.33 11.66 -14.94
CA THR A 135 -17.10 11.28 -15.62
C THR A 135 -16.06 10.81 -14.60
N PRO A 136 -15.39 9.66 -14.84
CA PRO A 136 -14.28 9.21 -13.99
C PRO A 136 -13.24 10.30 -13.76
N LEU A 137 -12.65 10.30 -12.55
CA LEU A 137 -11.45 11.09 -12.29
C LEU A 137 -10.25 10.39 -12.93
N LYS A 138 -9.54 11.11 -13.79
CA LYS A 138 -8.28 10.66 -14.39
C LYS A 138 -7.18 11.65 -14.05
N ALA A 139 -6.02 11.15 -13.64
CA ALA A 139 -4.87 11.99 -13.30
C ALA A 139 -3.56 11.27 -13.57
N THR A 140 -2.48 12.05 -13.73
CA THR A 140 -1.12 11.54 -13.57
C THR A 140 -0.62 12.01 -12.22
N LEU A 141 -0.11 11.09 -11.42
CA LEU A 141 0.36 11.33 -10.06
C LEU A 141 1.85 10.98 -9.97
N ASN A 142 2.58 11.73 -9.14
CA ASN A 142 3.89 11.33 -8.64
C ASN A 142 3.67 10.61 -7.32
N CYS A 143 4.19 9.40 -7.18
CA CYS A 143 3.96 8.51 -6.06
C CYS A 143 5.25 8.18 -5.34
N ASP A 144 5.19 8.24 -4.03
CA ASP A 144 6.15 7.64 -3.10
C ASP A 144 5.55 6.36 -2.55
N TYR A 145 6.35 5.29 -2.52
CA TYR A 145 6.03 3.98 -1.98
C TYR A 145 7.03 3.61 -0.90
N ARG A 146 6.54 3.07 0.22
CA ARG A 146 7.36 2.59 1.33
C ARG A 146 6.85 1.27 1.84
N TYR A 147 7.74 0.33 2.09
CA TYR A 147 7.40 -0.95 2.72
C TYR A 147 8.54 -1.40 3.61
N SER A 148 8.23 -1.63 4.89
CA SER A 148 9.19 -2.10 5.90
C SER A 148 8.97 -3.58 6.18
N LEU A 149 10.03 -4.37 6.01
CA LEU A 149 10.02 -5.83 6.17
C LEU A 149 10.15 -6.26 7.64
#